data_AF-A0A2S9FDX6-F1
#
_entry.id   AF-A0A2S9FDX6-F1
#
_cell.length_a   1.000
_cell.length_b   1.000
_cell.length_c   1.000
_cell.angle_alpha   90.00
_cell.angle_beta   90.00
_cell.angle_gamma   90.00
#
_symmetry.space_group_name_H-M   'P 1'
#
loop_
_entity.id
_entity.type
_entity.pdbx_description
1 polymer ?
#
loop_
_entity_poly.entity_id
_entity_poly.type
_entity_poly.pdbx_seq_one_letter_code
_entity_poly.pdbx_strand_id
1 'polypeptide(L)'
;PPPVDPNAPPAPAPEPGRVDNAAGGFSYVVPAGWKVSDATQLSYGQALLSKLPPEGSPPDTQPPNDTSVLLGRLDLKLFAGAEEDNTKAAQRLASDMGEFFMPFPGTRVNQQMIPLEAGGATGAASYYEVKFTDANKPNGQIWAGVVGAPTAPGTPRGQRTPERWFVVWLGTATNPVPTGEAVTLANSIRPWSPPPPPPPPDPNAPPPPPDPNAPPPDPNAPPPRPAVGVPVPVDPNTAPGMLPPA
;
A
#
# COMPACT_ATOMS: atom_id res chain seq x y z
N PRO A 1 19.10 9.98 -23.58
CA PRO A 1 19.08 8.79 -22.70
C PRO A 1 20.47 8.16 -22.55
N PRO A 2 20.97 7.87 -21.33
CA PRO A 2 22.10 6.96 -21.19
C PRO A 2 21.66 5.56 -21.66
N PRO A 3 22.55 4.76 -22.27
CA PRO A 3 22.21 3.42 -22.72
C PRO A 3 21.77 2.55 -21.55
N VAL A 4 20.66 1.82 -21.71
CA VAL A 4 20.32 0.70 -20.85
C VAL A 4 21.46 -0.31 -20.88
N ASP A 5 21.98 -0.68 -19.71
CA ASP A 5 23.03 -1.71 -19.60
C ASP A 5 22.51 -3.01 -20.25
N PRO A 6 23.16 -3.52 -21.31
CA PRO A 6 22.72 -4.74 -22.00
C PRO A 6 22.75 -5.99 -21.11
N ASN A 7 23.38 -5.93 -19.94
CA ASN A 7 23.47 -7.03 -18.97
C ASN A 7 22.51 -6.88 -17.78
N ALA A 8 21.67 -5.84 -17.75
CA ALA A 8 20.65 -5.72 -16.70
C ALA A 8 19.67 -6.91 -16.83
N PRO A 9 19.42 -7.68 -15.75
CA PRO A 9 18.39 -8.70 -15.77
C PRO A 9 17.07 -8.09 -16.24
N PRO A 10 16.31 -8.77 -17.13
CA PRO A 10 15.00 -8.26 -17.55
C PRO A 10 14.15 -8.03 -16.30
N ALA A 11 13.48 -6.87 -16.24
CA ALA A 11 12.55 -6.57 -15.15
C ALA A 11 11.54 -7.73 -15.04
N PRO A 12 11.27 -8.24 -13.82
CA PRO A 12 10.30 -9.31 -13.64
C PRO A 12 8.97 -8.92 -14.29
N ALA A 13 8.32 -9.88 -14.96
CA ALA A 13 6.99 -9.64 -15.52
C ALA A 13 6.02 -9.16 -14.42
N PRO A 14 5.06 -8.27 -14.73
CA PRO A 14 4.11 -7.78 -13.75
C PRO A 14 3.32 -8.95 -13.15
N GLU A 15 3.42 -9.14 -11.83
CA GLU A 15 2.60 -10.12 -11.13
C GLU A 15 1.15 -9.59 -11.05
N PRO A 16 0.15 -10.34 -11.54
CA PRO A 16 -1.24 -9.92 -11.46
C PRO A 16 -1.66 -9.59 -10.02
N GLY A 17 -2.33 -8.46 -9.82
CA GLY A 17 -2.80 -8.04 -8.49
C GLY A 17 -1.71 -7.44 -7.59
N ARG A 18 -0.48 -7.21 -8.09
CA ARG A 18 0.53 -6.45 -7.37
C ARG A 18 0.15 -4.97 -7.30
N VAL A 19 0.20 -4.42 -6.09
CA VAL A 19 -0.06 -3.02 -5.79
C VAL A 19 1.21 -2.37 -5.25
N ASP A 20 1.52 -1.19 -5.78
CA ASP A 20 2.66 -0.38 -5.37
C ASP A 20 2.24 0.67 -4.34
N ASN A 21 2.89 0.67 -3.18
CA ASN A 21 2.65 1.64 -2.10
C ASN A 21 3.87 2.55 -1.94
N ALA A 22 3.85 3.65 -2.70
CA ALA A 22 4.93 4.65 -2.71
C ALA A 22 5.22 5.25 -1.33
N ALA A 23 4.18 5.57 -0.56
CA ALA A 23 4.32 6.19 0.74
C ALA A 23 4.92 5.22 1.77
N GLY A 24 4.64 3.92 1.64
CA GLY A 24 5.22 2.87 2.49
C GLY A 24 6.57 2.33 2.01
N GLY A 25 6.96 2.61 0.76
CA GLY A 25 8.19 2.12 0.14
C GLY A 25 8.18 0.63 -0.18
N PHE A 26 7.01 0.04 -0.48
CA PHE A 26 6.88 -1.38 -0.77
C PHE A 26 5.78 -1.69 -1.79
N SER A 27 5.83 -2.89 -2.36
CA SER A 27 4.75 -3.46 -3.16
C SER A 27 4.33 -4.81 -2.59
N TYR A 28 3.10 -5.24 -2.87
CA TYR A 28 2.52 -6.48 -2.36
C TYR A 28 1.45 -7.01 -3.32
N VAL A 29 1.11 -8.30 -3.24
CA VAL A 29 0.04 -8.89 -4.04
C VAL A 29 -1.25 -8.92 -3.22
N VAL A 30 -2.33 -8.35 -3.74
CA VAL A 30 -3.64 -8.37 -3.08
C VAL A 30 -4.19 -9.80 -3.09
N PRO A 31 -4.60 -10.36 -1.94
CA PRO A 31 -5.17 -11.70 -1.91
C PRO A 31 -6.48 -11.76 -2.71
N ALA A 32 -6.80 -12.92 -3.29
CA ALA A 32 -8.02 -13.10 -4.06
C ALA A 32 -9.27 -12.82 -3.18
N GLY A 33 -10.25 -12.09 -3.73
CA GLY A 33 -11.44 -11.70 -2.98
C GLY A 33 -11.21 -10.55 -2.00
N TRP A 34 -10.09 -9.83 -2.10
CA TRP A 34 -9.83 -8.61 -1.34
C TRP A 34 -9.69 -7.41 -2.26
N LYS A 35 -9.96 -6.22 -1.72
CA LYS A 35 -9.68 -4.94 -2.38
C LYS A 35 -8.93 -4.02 -1.44
N VAL A 36 -8.15 -3.11 -2.02
CA VAL A 36 -7.59 -1.97 -1.28
C VAL A 36 -8.73 -1.02 -0.97
N SER A 37 -8.91 -0.74 0.31
CA SER A 37 -9.88 0.23 0.81
C SER A 37 -9.32 1.64 0.76
N ASP A 38 -10.21 2.64 0.69
CA ASP A 38 -9.85 4.04 0.48
C ASP A 38 -8.84 4.52 1.54
N ALA A 39 -7.64 4.90 1.06
CA ALA A 39 -6.48 5.23 1.87
C ALA A 39 -6.46 6.70 2.33
N THR A 40 -7.51 7.48 2.05
CA THR A 40 -7.61 8.90 2.46
C THR A 40 -7.49 9.12 3.97
N GLN A 41 -7.72 8.10 4.80
CA GLN A 41 -7.51 8.15 6.26
C GLN A 41 -6.17 7.54 6.74
N LEU A 42 -5.37 6.96 5.84
CA LEU A 42 -4.13 6.27 6.19
C LEU A 42 -2.94 7.21 5.99
N SER A 43 -2.52 7.85 7.07
CA SER A 43 -1.62 9.02 6.99
C SER A 43 -0.15 8.72 6.70
N TYR A 44 0.30 7.46 6.69
CA TYR A 44 1.74 7.13 6.73
C TYR A 44 2.15 5.88 5.91
N GLY A 45 1.61 5.72 4.71
CA GLY A 45 2.02 4.61 3.81
C GLY A 45 1.52 3.24 4.24
N GLN A 46 0.42 3.21 4.97
CA GLN A 46 -0.33 1.99 5.27
C GLN A 46 -1.35 1.72 4.16
N ALA A 47 -1.73 0.46 4.00
CA ALA A 47 -2.86 0.05 3.18
C ALA A 47 -3.80 -0.81 4.02
N LEU A 48 -5.10 -0.56 3.88
CA LEU A 48 -6.17 -1.36 4.46
C LEU A 48 -6.80 -2.19 3.34
N LEU A 49 -6.94 -3.49 3.55
CA LEU A 49 -7.70 -4.36 2.67
C LEU A 49 -9.01 -4.75 3.35
N SER A 50 -10.09 -4.72 2.58
CA SER A 50 -11.39 -5.23 2.98
C SER A 50 -11.81 -6.37 2.06
N LYS A 51 -12.45 -7.38 2.65
CA LYS A 51 -12.93 -8.56 1.94
C LYS A 51 -14.11 -8.18 1.04
N LEU A 52 -14.10 -8.67 -0.18
CA LEU A 52 -15.21 -8.53 -1.11
C LEU A 52 -16.34 -9.50 -0.74
N PRO A 53 -17.59 -9.19 -1.08
CA PRO A 53 -18.66 -10.17 -1.07
C PRO A 53 -18.25 -11.40 -1.90
N PRO A 54 -18.73 -12.61 -1.54
CA PRO A 54 -18.49 -13.80 -2.35
C PRO A 54 -18.88 -13.59 -3.81
N GLU A 55 -18.15 -14.19 -4.74
CA GLU A 55 -18.44 -14.09 -6.16
C GLU A 55 -19.85 -14.62 -6.47
N GLY A 56 -20.61 -13.88 -7.28
CA GLY A 56 -22.03 -14.19 -7.56
C GLY A 56 -23.03 -13.70 -6.51
N SER A 57 -22.57 -12.99 -5.46
CA SER A 57 -23.47 -12.33 -4.51
C SER A 57 -24.28 -11.21 -5.19
N PRO A 58 -25.53 -10.95 -4.75
CA PRO A 58 -26.31 -9.81 -5.23
C PRO A 58 -25.56 -8.47 -5.11
N PRO A 59 -25.81 -7.49 -6.00
CA PRO A 59 -25.10 -6.21 -6.01
C PRO A 59 -25.13 -5.45 -4.68
N ASP A 60 -26.21 -5.62 -3.90
CA ASP A 60 -26.42 -4.94 -2.62
C ASP A 60 -25.82 -5.69 -1.42
N THR A 61 -25.07 -6.77 -1.66
CA THR A 61 -24.46 -7.55 -0.57
C THR A 61 -23.35 -6.74 0.08
N GLN A 62 -23.55 -6.41 1.35
CA GLN A 62 -22.54 -5.70 2.13
C GLN A 62 -21.30 -6.59 2.34
N PRO A 63 -20.07 -6.06 2.15
CA PRO A 63 -18.85 -6.80 2.46
C PRO A 63 -18.78 -7.17 3.95
N PRO A 64 -18.08 -8.27 4.30
CA PRO A 64 -17.78 -8.60 5.68
C PRO A 64 -17.07 -7.44 6.40
N ASN A 65 -17.54 -7.12 7.61
CA ASN A 65 -16.99 -6.04 8.45
C ASN A 65 -16.21 -6.55 9.67
N ASP A 66 -16.15 -7.86 9.86
CA ASP A 66 -15.50 -8.55 10.97
C ASP A 66 -14.14 -9.15 10.57
N THR A 67 -13.65 -8.84 9.37
CA THR A 67 -12.31 -9.19 8.91
C THR A 67 -11.69 -8.06 8.09
N SER A 68 -10.41 -7.81 8.32
CA SER A 68 -9.65 -6.75 7.63
C SER A 68 -8.16 -7.04 7.66
N VAL A 69 -7.42 -6.53 6.67
CA VAL A 69 -5.96 -6.61 6.67
C VAL A 69 -5.36 -5.22 6.68
N LEU A 70 -4.50 -4.94 7.66
CA LEU A 70 -3.70 -3.72 7.70
C LEU A 70 -2.26 -4.07 7.39
N LEU A 71 -1.65 -3.38 6.46
CA LEU A 71 -0.25 -3.57 6.11
C LEU A 71 0.45 -2.23 5.92
N GLY A 72 1.75 -2.18 6.14
CA GLY A 72 2.49 -0.93 6.07
C GLY A 72 3.93 -1.06 6.52
N ARG A 73 4.64 0.07 6.51
CA ARG A 73 6.00 0.14 7.04
C ARG A 73 5.98 0.01 8.57
N LEU A 74 6.86 -0.82 9.09
CA LEU A 74 7.06 -0.96 10.54
C LEU A 74 8.00 0.16 11.02
N ASP A 75 7.42 1.30 11.41
CA ASP A 75 8.16 2.41 11.99
C ASP A 75 8.56 2.11 13.45
N LEU A 76 9.68 2.67 13.90
CA LEU A 76 10.20 2.63 15.27
C LEU A 76 9.24 3.25 16.30
N LYS A 77 8.26 4.05 15.85
CA LYS A 77 7.18 4.57 16.71
C LYS A 77 6.16 3.49 17.09
N LEU A 78 6.01 2.46 16.26
CA LEU A 78 5.29 1.26 16.65
C LEU A 78 6.22 0.49 17.59
N PHE A 79 5.76 0.12 18.79
CA PHE A 79 6.61 -0.52 19.80
C PHE A 79 7.31 -1.79 19.27
N ALA A 80 6.69 -2.47 18.31
CA ALA A 80 7.26 -3.59 17.56
C ALA A 80 8.44 -3.21 16.64
N GLY A 81 8.51 -1.99 16.11
CA GLY A 81 9.59 -1.53 15.23
C GLY A 81 10.93 -1.33 15.94
N ALA A 82 10.91 -1.15 17.26
CA ALA A 82 12.11 -1.03 18.09
C ALA A 82 12.76 -2.39 18.39
N GLU A 83 12.08 -3.51 18.14
CA GLU A 83 12.62 -4.84 18.38
C GLU A 83 13.73 -5.16 17.38
N GLU A 84 14.78 -5.83 17.85
CA GLU A 84 15.93 -6.23 17.03
C GLU A 84 15.68 -7.56 16.27
N ASP A 85 14.61 -8.27 16.63
CA ASP A 85 14.27 -9.58 16.11
C ASP A 85 12.83 -9.61 15.57
N ASN A 86 12.64 -10.25 14.41
CA ASN A 86 11.34 -10.28 13.73
C ASN A 86 10.31 -11.14 14.49
N THR A 87 10.74 -12.16 15.24
CA THR A 87 9.83 -12.95 16.08
C THR A 87 9.27 -12.10 17.23
N LYS A 88 10.13 -11.36 17.94
CA LYS A 88 9.68 -10.45 19.00
C LYS A 88 8.83 -9.31 18.46
N ALA A 89 9.21 -8.75 17.31
CA ALA A 89 8.43 -7.70 16.64
C ALA A 89 7.01 -8.20 16.31
N ALA A 90 6.89 -9.40 15.73
CA ALA A 90 5.61 -10.00 15.39
C ALA A 90 4.73 -10.27 16.63
N GLN A 91 5.32 -10.79 17.72
CA GLN A 91 4.60 -11.04 18.97
C GLN A 91 4.10 -9.77 19.65
N ARG A 92 4.92 -8.72 19.70
CA ARG A 92 4.51 -7.41 20.22
C ARG A 92 3.45 -6.79 19.34
N LEU A 93 3.65 -6.80 18.03
CA LEU A 93 2.68 -6.28 17.08
C LEU A 93 1.32 -6.98 17.23
N ALA A 94 1.31 -8.31 17.30
CA ALA A 94 0.08 -9.07 17.53
C ALA A 94 -0.58 -8.66 18.86
N SER A 95 0.21 -8.47 19.92
CA SER A 95 -0.31 -8.10 21.24
C SER A 95 -0.92 -6.70 21.25
N ASP A 96 -0.18 -5.70 20.77
CA ASP A 96 -0.60 -4.29 20.74
C ASP A 96 -1.82 -4.11 19.83
N MET A 97 -1.81 -4.75 18.65
CA MET A 97 -2.93 -4.71 17.71
C MET A 97 -4.12 -5.52 18.21
N GLY A 98 -3.88 -6.62 18.92
CA GLY A 98 -4.95 -7.38 19.54
C GLY A 98 -5.67 -6.58 20.63
N GLU A 99 -4.93 -5.85 21.47
CA GLU A 99 -5.54 -4.95 22.47
C GLU A 99 -6.32 -3.81 21.81
N PHE A 100 -5.78 -3.24 20.73
CA PHE A 100 -6.42 -2.14 20.02
C PHE A 100 -7.71 -2.55 19.30
N PHE A 101 -7.68 -3.66 18.55
CA PHE A 101 -8.80 -4.10 17.72
C PHE A 101 -9.79 -5.02 18.45
N MET A 102 -9.36 -5.67 19.54
CA MET A 102 -10.19 -6.56 20.34
C MET A 102 -10.11 -6.14 21.83
N PRO A 103 -10.67 -4.97 22.21
CA PRO A 103 -10.55 -4.43 23.56
C PRO A 103 -11.38 -5.18 24.61
N PHE A 104 -12.11 -6.22 24.20
CA PHE A 104 -12.97 -6.99 25.09
C PHE A 104 -12.16 -8.05 25.87
N PRO A 105 -12.52 -8.30 27.14
CA PRO A 105 -11.84 -9.31 27.94
C PRO A 105 -11.98 -10.71 27.33
N GLY A 106 -10.90 -11.47 27.34
CA GLY A 106 -10.85 -12.82 26.82
C GLY A 106 -9.54 -13.52 27.09
N THR A 107 -9.47 -14.80 26.71
CA THR A 107 -8.28 -15.64 26.86
C THR A 107 -7.68 -15.94 25.50
N ARG A 108 -6.37 -15.75 25.35
CA ARG A 108 -5.63 -16.14 24.15
C ARG A 108 -5.50 -17.65 24.06
N VAL A 109 -5.88 -18.23 22.93
CA VAL A 109 -5.79 -19.67 22.64
C VAL A 109 -5.18 -19.88 21.25
N ASN A 110 -4.78 -21.12 20.94
CA ASN A 110 -4.26 -21.51 19.62
C ASN A 110 -3.10 -20.65 19.11
N GLN A 111 -2.19 -20.27 20.02
CA GLN A 111 -1.06 -19.40 19.71
C GLN A 111 -0.04 -20.13 18.83
N GLN A 112 0.41 -19.49 17.76
CA GLN A 112 1.40 -20.05 16.84
C GLN A 112 2.45 -19.00 16.45
N MET A 113 3.66 -19.48 16.19
CA MET A 113 4.73 -18.72 15.56
C MET A 113 5.05 -19.35 14.21
N ILE A 114 5.10 -18.53 13.16
CA ILE A 114 5.23 -18.96 11.78
C ILE A 114 6.43 -18.23 11.15
N PRO A 115 7.44 -18.93 10.63
CA PRO A 115 8.53 -18.28 9.91
C PRO A 115 8.04 -17.72 8.57
N LEU A 116 8.59 -16.58 8.15
CA LEU A 116 8.29 -15.92 6.87
C LEU A 116 9.56 -15.67 6.07
N GLU A 117 9.43 -15.64 4.75
CA GLU A 117 10.51 -15.39 3.81
C GLU A 117 9.97 -14.57 2.64
N ALA A 118 10.25 -13.26 2.65
CA ALA A 118 9.72 -12.30 1.69
C ALA A 118 10.85 -11.76 0.80
N GLY A 119 10.92 -12.22 -0.46
CA GLY A 119 11.91 -11.71 -1.42
C GLY A 119 13.38 -11.88 -0.96
N GLY A 120 13.67 -12.91 -0.16
CA GLY A 120 15.00 -13.16 0.41
C GLY A 120 15.26 -12.47 1.76
N ALA A 121 14.31 -11.69 2.27
CA ALA A 121 14.34 -11.17 3.63
C ALA A 121 13.59 -12.10 4.59
N THR A 122 14.20 -12.36 5.74
CA THR A 122 13.59 -13.18 6.79
C THR A 122 12.46 -12.42 7.48
N GLY A 123 11.55 -13.18 8.09
CA GLY A 123 10.46 -12.63 8.87
C GLY A 123 9.84 -13.67 9.80
N ALA A 124 8.86 -13.22 10.57
CA ALA A 124 8.08 -14.09 11.44
C ALA A 124 6.66 -13.56 11.57
N ALA A 125 5.72 -14.44 11.87
CA ALA A 125 4.36 -14.09 12.22
C ALA A 125 3.93 -14.74 13.52
N SER A 126 3.08 -14.03 14.26
CA SER A 126 2.39 -14.52 15.44
C SER A 126 0.90 -14.60 15.15
N TYR A 127 0.31 -15.76 15.40
CA TYR A 127 -1.13 -15.98 15.34
C TYR A 127 -1.65 -16.32 16.72
N TYR A 128 -2.85 -15.84 17.04
CA TYR A 128 -3.64 -16.38 18.14
C TYR A 128 -5.12 -16.07 17.97
N GLU A 129 -5.93 -16.81 18.71
CA GLU A 129 -7.36 -16.57 18.83
C GLU A 129 -7.67 -16.01 20.21
N VAL A 130 -8.72 -15.20 20.33
CA VAL A 130 -9.23 -14.69 21.59
C VAL A 130 -10.60 -15.28 21.82
N LYS A 131 -10.71 -16.15 22.82
CA LYS A 131 -12.01 -16.58 23.34
C LYS A 131 -12.51 -15.52 24.30
N PHE A 132 -13.50 -14.73 23.88
CA PHE A 132 -14.07 -13.69 24.73
C PHE A 132 -14.83 -14.28 25.92
N THR A 133 -14.85 -13.54 27.03
CA THR A 133 -15.64 -13.91 28.21
C THR A 133 -17.15 -13.85 27.93
N ASP A 134 -17.57 -12.94 27.04
CA ASP A 134 -18.94 -12.88 26.54
C ASP A 134 -19.19 -13.98 25.51
N ALA A 135 -20.00 -14.97 25.88
CA ALA A 135 -20.32 -16.13 25.04
C ALA A 135 -21.13 -15.77 23.77
N ASN A 136 -21.70 -14.58 23.68
CA ASN A 136 -22.42 -14.12 22.48
C ASN A 136 -21.49 -13.51 21.42
N LYS A 137 -20.21 -13.27 21.76
CA LYS A 137 -19.23 -12.76 20.79
C LYS A 137 -18.51 -13.93 20.12
N PRO A 138 -18.40 -13.94 18.79
CA PRO A 138 -17.56 -14.92 18.10
C PRO A 138 -16.11 -14.72 18.56
N ASN A 139 -15.35 -15.81 18.64
CA ASN A 139 -13.92 -15.73 18.96
C ASN A 139 -13.23 -14.79 17.97
N GLY A 140 -12.39 -13.88 18.48
CA GLY A 140 -11.54 -13.04 17.65
C GLY A 140 -10.32 -13.82 17.19
N GLN A 141 -9.75 -13.45 16.05
CA GLN A 141 -8.53 -14.03 15.51
C GLN A 141 -7.62 -12.91 15.04
N ILE A 142 -6.32 -13.05 15.32
CA ILE A 142 -5.31 -12.12 14.83
C ILE A 142 -4.09 -12.89 14.37
N TRP A 143 -3.62 -12.48 13.20
CA TRP A 143 -2.34 -12.88 12.65
C TRP A 143 -1.54 -11.62 12.39
N ALA A 144 -0.30 -11.54 12.90
CA ALA A 144 0.57 -10.40 12.68
C ALA A 144 1.94 -10.89 12.20
N GLY A 145 2.30 -10.53 10.97
CA GLY A 145 3.59 -10.82 10.34
C GLY A 145 4.47 -9.58 10.26
N VAL A 146 5.77 -9.79 10.45
CA VAL A 146 6.82 -8.79 10.21
C VAL A 146 7.86 -9.41 9.30
N VAL A 147 8.17 -8.73 8.20
CA VAL A 147 9.16 -9.13 7.20
C VAL A 147 10.15 -8.00 6.94
N GLY A 148 11.39 -8.36 6.61
CA GLY A 148 12.42 -7.39 6.26
C GLY A 148 13.61 -7.39 7.23
N ALA A 149 14.61 -6.57 6.91
CA ALA A 149 15.87 -6.55 7.65
C ALA A 149 15.72 -5.75 8.96
N PRO A 150 16.02 -6.35 10.12
CA PRO A 150 16.04 -5.60 11.37
C PRO A 150 17.11 -4.49 11.34
N THR A 151 16.84 -3.39 12.02
CA THR A 151 17.84 -2.34 12.21
C THR A 151 18.98 -2.86 13.06
N ALA A 152 20.22 -2.76 12.56
CA ALA A 152 21.38 -3.23 13.29
C ALA A 152 21.49 -2.58 14.69
N PRO A 153 21.85 -3.34 15.73
CA PRO A 153 22.07 -2.80 17.07
C PRO A 153 23.03 -1.62 17.05
N GLY A 154 22.71 -0.57 17.81
CA GLY A 154 23.55 0.64 17.89
C GLY A 154 23.41 1.64 16.74
N THR A 155 22.65 1.34 15.68
CA THR A 155 22.38 2.31 14.60
C THR A 155 21.74 3.58 15.18
N PRO A 156 22.30 4.80 14.97
CA PRO A 156 21.71 6.04 15.49
C PRO A 156 20.28 6.25 15.00
N ARG A 157 19.38 6.78 15.84
CA ARG A 157 17.94 6.93 15.50
C ARG A 157 17.70 7.70 14.19
N GLY A 158 18.52 8.71 13.88
CA GLY A 158 18.44 9.47 12.63
C GLY A 158 18.98 8.75 11.38
N GLN A 159 19.61 7.58 11.54
CA GLN A 159 20.15 6.75 10.46
C GLN A 159 19.43 5.40 10.34
N ARG A 160 18.41 5.17 11.17
CA ARG A 160 17.60 3.96 11.08
C ARG A 160 16.62 4.11 9.92
N THR A 161 16.88 3.39 8.84
CA THR A 161 15.91 3.16 7.76
C THR A 161 15.45 1.71 7.84
N PRO A 162 14.57 1.33 8.79
CA PRO A 162 14.04 -0.02 8.82
C PRO A 162 13.33 -0.28 7.49
N GLU A 163 13.88 -1.23 6.73
CA GLU A 163 13.24 -1.89 5.59
C GLU A 163 12.43 -3.06 6.13
N ARG A 164 11.53 -2.73 7.08
CA ARG A 164 10.62 -3.69 7.69
C ARG A 164 9.20 -3.28 7.40
N TRP A 165 8.39 -4.27 7.09
CA TRP A 165 6.98 -4.11 6.82
C TRP A 165 6.21 -5.08 7.69
N PHE A 166 4.99 -4.69 8.00
CA PHE A 166 4.09 -5.50 8.79
C PHE A 166 2.82 -5.81 8.00
N VAL A 167 2.19 -6.92 8.38
CA VAL A 167 0.88 -7.33 7.93
C VAL A 167 0.11 -7.80 9.16
N VAL A 168 -1.07 -7.23 9.41
CA VAL A 168 -1.98 -7.62 10.47
C VAL A 168 -3.29 -8.04 9.82
N TRP A 169 -3.66 -9.30 9.98
CA TRP A 169 -4.92 -9.85 9.51
C TRP A 169 -5.82 -10.11 10.71
N LEU A 170 -6.97 -9.47 10.71
CA LEU A 170 -8.01 -9.62 11.73
C LEU A 170 -9.12 -10.50 11.18
N GLY A 171 -9.67 -11.35 12.03
CA GLY A 171 -10.83 -12.18 11.70
C GLY A 171 -11.64 -12.55 12.92
N THR A 172 -12.69 -13.31 12.70
CA THR A 172 -13.52 -13.92 13.75
C THR A 172 -13.76 -15.38 13.43
N ALA A 173 -14.43 -16.11 14.33
CA ALA A 173 -14.93 -17.46 14.01
C ALA A 173 -15.82 -17.51 12.75
N THR A 174 -16.49 -16.41 12.39
CA THR A 174 -17.37 -16.32 11.21
C THR A 174 -16.58 -16.03 9.93
N ASN A 175 -15.57 -15.17 10.02
CA ASN A 175 -14.61 -14.90 8.95
C ASN A 175 -13.18 -15.16 9.48
N PRO A 176 -12.75 -16.43 9.51
CA PRO A 176 -11.48 -16.79 10.12
C PRO A 176 -10.30 -16.26 9.28
N VAL A 177 -9.17 -16.07 9.95
CA VAL A 177 -7.92 -15.69 9.28
C VAL A 177 -7.40 -16.88 8.46
N PRO A 178 -7.29 -16.74 7.12
CA PRO A 178 -6.68 -17.78 6.29
C PRO A 178 -5.15 -17.70 6.43
N THR A 179 -4.58 -18.43 7.40
CA THR A 179 -3.15 -18.35 7.74
C THR A 179 -2.23 -18.60 6.53
N GLY A 180 -2.61 -19.51 5.62
CA GLY A 180 -1.87 -19.74 4.38
C GLY A 180 -1.84 -18.51 3.46
N GLU A 181 -2.97 -17.84 3.26
CA GLU A 181 -3.03 -16.61 2.45
C GLU A 181 -2.33 -15.44 3.13
N ALA A 182 -2.39 -15.37 4.47
CA ALA A 182 -1.66 -14.36 5.24
C ALA A 182 -0.13 -14.51 5.07
N VAL A 183 0.37 -15.75 5.05
CA VAL A 183 1.78 -16.06 4.73
C VAL A 183 2.09 -15.67 3.28
N THR A 184 1.25 -16.03 2.32
CA THR A 184 1.44 -15.65 0.90
C THR A 184 1.50 -14.13 0.73
N LEU A 185 0.60 -13.39 1.37
CA LEU A 185 0.59 -11.93 1.35
C LEU A 185 1.88 -11.35 1.93
N ALA A 186 2.29 -11.78 3.12
CA ALA A 186 3.50 -11.27 3.74
C ALA A 186 4.77 -11.60 2.93
N ASN A 187 4.86 -12.82 2.38
CA ASN A 187 5.98 -13.22 1.54
C ASN A 187 5.99 -12.52 0.16
N SER A 188 4.87 -11.91 -0.25
CA SER A 188 4.78 -11.14 -1.50
C SER A 188 5.38 -9.74 -1.40
N ILE A 189 5.64 -9.27 -0.18
CA ILE A 189 6.15 -7.92 0.09
C ILE A 189 7.56 -7.78 -0.48
N ARG A 190 7.79 -6.68 -1.19
CA ARG A 190 9.10 -6.31 -1.73
C ARG A 190 9.32 -4.81 -1.57
N PRO A 191 10.57 -4.35 -1.32
CA PRO A 191 10.90 -2.93 -1.39
C PRO A 191 10.47 -2.34 -2.74
N TRP A 192 9.95 -1.12 -2.74
CA TRP A 192 9.53 -0.43 -3.95
C TRP A 192 9.76 1.08 -3.86
N SER A 193 10.20 1.67 -4.97
CA SER A 193 10.35 3.11 -5.14
C SER A 193 9.79 3.49 -6.51
N PRO A 194 9.09 4.64 -6.64
CA PRO A 194 8.55 5.05 -7.92
C PRO A 194 9.69 5.28 -8.94
N PRO A 195 9.48 4.94 -10.22
CA PRO A 195 10.46 5.23 -11.25
C PRO A 195 10.69 6.75 -11.38
N PRO A 196 11.91 7.18 -11.76
CA PRO A 196 12.20 8.59 -11.97
C PRO A 196 11.27 9.18 -13.05
N PRO A 197 10.83 10.45 -12.92
CA PRO A 197 9.98 11.08 -13.91
C PRO A 197 10.67 11.10 -15.28
N PRO A 198 9.91 10.99 -16.38
CA PRO A 198 10.49 11.07 -17.71
C PRO A 198 11.21 12.42 -17.89
N PRO A 199 12.32 12.46 -18.64
CA PRO A 199 12.98 13.72 -18.95
C PRO A 199 11.99 14.64 -19.66
N PRO A 200 12.09 15.97 -19.45
CA PRO A 200 11.26 16.92 -20.18
C PRO A 200 11.43 16.71 -21.69
N PRO A 201 10.37 16.91 -22.50
CA PRO A 201 10.47 16.82 -23.95
C PRO A 201 11.62 17.74 -24.42
N ASP A 202 12.51 17.23 -25.27
CA ASP A 202 13.53 18.06 -25.89
C ASP A 202 12.82 19.13 -26.73
N PRO A 203 13.01 20.44 -26.44
CA PRO A 203 12.41 21.51 -27.22
C PRO A 203 12.78 21.48 -28.71
N ASN A 204 13.84 20.74 -29.07
CA ASN A 204 14.33 20.59 -30.43
C ASN A 204 13.95 19.24 -31.07
N ALA A 205 13.21 18.37 -30.36
CA ALA A 205 12.76 17.11 -30.95
C ALA A 205 11.74 17.39 -32.07
N PRO A 206 11.82 16.70 -33.22
CA PRO A 206 10.77 16.73 -34.23
C PRO A 206 9.42 16.34 -33.60
N PRO A 207 8.31 16.97 -34.00
CA PRO A 207 6.99 16.56 -33.55
C PRO A 207 6.76 15.08 -33.93
N PRO A 208 6.08 14.30 -33.07
CA PRO A 208 5.76 12.92 -33.40
C PRO A 208 4.96 12.85 -34.72
N PRO A 209 5.15 11.81 -35.53
CA PRO A 209 4.41 11.65 -36.78
C PRO A 209 2.91 11.61 -36.49
N PRO A 210 2.07 12.21 -37.35
CA PRO A 210 0.62 12.16 -37.19
C PRO A 210 0.12 10.71 -37.16
N ASP A 211 -0.78 10.42 -36.22
CA ASP A 211 -1.39 9.10 -36.07
C ASP A 211 -2.20 8.75 -37.34
N PRO A 212 -1.86 7.66 -38.06
CA PRO A 212 -2.59 7.24 -39.25
C PRO A 212 -4.06 6.89 -39.00
N ASN A 213 -4.46 6.65 -37.75
CA ASN A 213 -5.82 6.30 -37.36
C ASN A 213 -6.60 7.48 -36.76
N ALA A 214 -6.03 8.69 -36.75
CA ALA A 214 -6.76 9.86 -36.26
C ALA A 214 -8.00 10.13 -37.14
N PRO A 215 -9.20 10.28 -36.54
CA PRO A 215 -10.37 10.69 -37.29
C PRO A 215 -10.11 12.04 -37.98
N PRO A 216 -10.64 12.26 -39.20
CA PRO A 216 -10.47 13.53 -39.89
C PRO A 216 -11.00 14.67 -39.01
N PRO A 217 -10.31 15.83 -38.99
CA PRO A 217 -10.72 16.95 -38.16
C PRO A 217 -12.15 17.39 -38.53
N ASP A 218 -13.03 17.46 -37.53
CA ASP A 218 -14.40 17.91 -37.67
C ASP A 218 -14.40 19.39 -38.10
N PRO A 219 -14.98 19.74 -39.28
CA PRO A 219 -15.08 21.12 -39.75
C PRO A 219 -15.83 22.06 -38.79
N ASN A 220 -16.60 21.52 -37.85
CA ASN A 220 -17.37 22.28 -36.86
C ASN A 220 -16.75 22.26 -35.45
N ALA A 221 -15.54 21.74 -35.30
CA ALA A 221 -14.88 21.72 -33.99
C ALA A 221 -14.59 23.17 -33.52
N PRO A 222 -14.95 23.54 -32.28
CA PRO A 222 -14.57 24.82 -31.72
C PRO A 222 -13.03 24.95 -31.70
N PRO A 223 -12.49 26.18 -31.84
CA PRO A 223 -11.05 26.39 -31.90
C PRO A 223 -10.35 25.78 -30.68
N PRO A 224 -9.17 25.14 -30.87
CA PRO A 224 -8.44 24.50 -29.79
C PRO A 224 -8.16 25.51 -28.68
N ARG A 225 -8.55 25.16 -27.45
CA ARG A 225 -8.27 25.99 -26.28
C ARG A 225 -6.76 26.05 -26.08
N PRO A 226 -6.20 27.22 -25.69
CA PRO A 226 -4.79 27.31 -25.33
C PRO A 226 -4.43 26.28 -24.26
N ALA A 227 -3.30 25.58 -24.45
CA ALA A 227 -2.78 24.65 -23.47
C ALA A 227 -2.49 25.37 -22.14
N VAL A 228 -2.87 24.74 -21.03
CA VAL A 228 -2.65 25.28 -19.68
C VAL A 228 -1.14 25.45 -19.46
N GLY A 229 -0.68 26.70 -19.25
CA GLY A 229 0.71 27.03 -18.95
C GLY A 229 1.44 27.93 -19.95
N VAL A 230 0.82 28.30 -21.08
CA VAL A 230 1.42 29.28 -22.02
C VAL A 230 1.03 30.71 -21.59
N PRO A 231 1.98 31.63 -21.35
CA PRO A 231 1.65 33.03 -21.10
C PRO A 231 0.97 33.63 -22.32
N VAL A 232 -0.27 34.10 -22.15
CA VAL A 232 -0.96 34.89 -23.18
C VAL A 232 -0.38 36.31 -23.12
N PRO A 233 0.23 36.84 -24.19
CA PRO A 233 0.61 38.25 -24.23
C PRO A 233 -0.67 39.09 -24.14
N VAL A 234 -0.81 39.84 -23.04
CA VAL A 234 -1.87 40.84 -22.91
C VAL A 234 -1.47 42.06 -23.74
N ASP A 235 -2.31 42.47 -24.69
CA ASP A 235 -2.10 43.72 -25.42
C ASP A 235 -2.34 44.90 -24.46
N PRO A 236 -1.33 45.75 -24.20
CA PRO A 236 -1.46 46.88 -23.26
C PRO A 236 -2.61 47.84 -23.60
N ASN A 237 -3.08 47.87 -24.84
CA ASN A 237 -4.19 48.74 -25.27
C ASN A 237 -5.58 48.18 -24.92
N THR A 238 -5.65 46.94 -24.42
CA THR A 238 -6.92 46.29 -24.00
C THR A 238 -7.04 46.13 -22.48
N ALA A 239 -6.06 46.60 -21.71
CA ALA A 239 -6.10 46.59 -20.26
C ALA A 239 -7.16 47.58 -19.74
N PRO A 240 -8.12 47.15 -18.90
CA PRO A 240 -9.08 48.06 -18.29
C PRO A 240 -8.35 49.11 -17.45
N GLY A 241 -8.49 50.39 -17.81
CA GLY A 241 -7.85 51.50 -17.12
C GLY A 241 -8.31 51.60 -15.67
N MET A 242 -7.37 51.41 -14.72
CA MET A 242 -7.57 51.82 -13.35
C MET A 242 -7.44 53.35 -13.28
N LEU A 243 -8.56 54.06 -13.11
CA LEU A 243 -8.53 55.44 -12.68
C LEU A 243 -8.05 55.49 -11.22
N PRO A 244 -7.07 56.35 -10.87
CA PRO A 244 -6.61 56.51 -9.50
C PRO A 244 -7.67 57.23 -8.64
N PRO A 245 -7.74 56.95 -7.32
CA PRO A 245 -8.70 57.56 -6.42
C PRO A 245 -8.37 59.04 -6.15
N ALA A 246 -9.41 59.86 -6.04
CA ALA A 246 -9.36 61.27 -5.62
C ALA A 246 -9.34 61.40 -4.09
#